data_AF-A0A7S1MSR6-F1
#
_entry.id   AF-A0A7S1MSR6-F1
#
_cell.length_a   1.000
_cell.length_b   1.000
_cell.length_c   1.000
_cell.angle_alpha   90.00
_cell.angle_beta   90.00
_cell.angle_gamma   90.00
#
_symmetry.space_group_name_H-M   'P 1'
#
loop_
_entity.id
_entity.type
_entity.pdbx_description
1 polymer ?
#
loop_
_entity_poly.entity_id
_entity_poly.type
_entity_poly.pdbx_seq_one_letter_code
_entity_poly.pdbx_strand_id
1 'polypeptide(L)'
;NKSLVSLPAGNIPDCTESRRRVQASDVGPFNPPYGLGTLEARRLKEEVLRHLSKQGTVDMGALRQVNSFGARFNSIFFQRSKVNDGSWKRWLASLPNLEVVLDPRHAPFHRNCPTAVRMVAI
;
A
#
# COMPACT_ATOMS: atom_id res chain seq x y z
N ASN A 1 32.81 24.72 29.24
CA ASN A 1 33.11 23.57 28.36
C ASN A 1 32.21 22.39 28.68
N LYS A 2 31.00 22.34 28.09
CA LYS A 2 30.17 21.11 28.05
C LYS A 2 30.06 20.73 26.58
N SER A 3 30.83 19.72 26.17
CA SER A 3 30.72 19.11 24.85
C SER A 3 29.40 18.34 24.78
N LEU A 4 28.51 18.79 23.88
CA LEU A 4 27.35 18.03 23.43
C LEU A 4 27.84 16.89 22.55
N VAL A 5 27.65 15.66 23.02
CA VAL A 5 27.87 14.45 22.23
C VAL A 5 26.67 14.31 21.29
N SER A 6 26.90 14.58 20.00
CA SER A 6 25.94 14.32 18.94
C SER A 6 25.78 12.80 18.77
N LEU A 7 24.58 12.29 19.01
CA LEU A 7 24.20 10.93 18.65
C LEU A 7 24.11 10.81 17.12
N PRO A 8 24.59 9.73 16.50
CA PRO A 8 24.43 9.52 15.06
C PRO A 8 22.95 9.35 14.74
N ALA A 9 22.43 10.20 13.84
CA ALA A 9 21.12 10.02 13.25
C ALA A 9 21.07 8.61 12.61
N GLY A 10 20.22 7.74 13.15
CA GLY A 10 19.96 6.45 12.56
C GLY A 10 19.56 6.60 11.10
N ASN A 11 20.16 5.78 10.24
CA ASN A 11 19.79 5.62 8.83
C ASN A 11 18.29 5.28 8.73
N ILE A 12 17.45 6.30 8.53
CA ILE A 12 16.08 6.13 8.06
C ILE A 12 16.15 6.32 6.55
N PRO A 13 15.81 5.30 5.74
CA PRO A 13 15.88 5.42 4.29
C PRO A 13 14.92 6.53 3.85
N ASP A 14 15.51 7.59 3.33
CA ASP A 14 14.83 8.71 2.70
C ASP A 14 14.20 8.18 1.40
N CYS A 15 12.87 8.15 1.28
CA CYS A 15 12.16 7.69 0.07
C CYS A 15 12.23 8.72 -1.07
N THR A 16 13.30 9.50 -1.15
CA THR A 16 13.43 10.72 -1.95
C THR A 16 14.06 10.47 -3.33
N GLU A 17 14.16 9.20 -3.75
CA GLU A 17 14.62 8.85 -5.09
C GLU A 17 13.50 9.05 -6.13
N SER A 18 13.41 10.32 -6.52
CA SER A 18 12.56 10.89 -7.56
C SER A 18 12.50 10.02 -8.83
N ARG A 19 11.27 9.75 -9.29
CA ARG A 19 10.89 9.07 -10.56
C ARG A 19 11.13 7.56 -10.66
N ARG A 20 11.46 6.83 -9.60
CA ARG A 20 11.35 5.36 -9.66
C ARG A 20 9.88 4.95 -9.50
N ARG A 21 9.35 4.18 -10.46
CA ARG A 21 8.12 3.41 -10.26
C ARG A 21 8.36 2.58 -9.01
N VAL A 22 7.61 2.83 -7.93
CA VAL A 22 7.73 2.02 -6.73
C VAL A 22 7.19 0.65 -7.08
N GLN A 23 8.10 -0.28 -7.34
CA GLN A 23 7.74 -1.64 -7.72
C GLN A 23 7.32 -2.41 -6.47
N ALA A 24 6.59 -3.52 -6.67
CA ALA A 24 6.22 -4.43 -5.59
C ALA A 24 7.41 -4.84 -4.69
N SER A 25 8.62 -4.85 -5.26
CA SER A 25 9.88 -5.12 -4.56
C SER A 25 10.19 -4.16 -3.41
N ASP A 26 9.72 -2.91 -3.49
CA ASP A 26 10.10 -1.86 -2.53
C ASP A 26 9.24 -1.90 -1.24
N VAL A 27 8.12 -2.62 -1.27
CA VAL A 27 7.16 -2.68 -0.15
C VAL A 27 7.27 -4.00 0.64
N GLY A 28 8.07 -4.94 0.15
CA GLY A 28 8.21 -6.29 0.71
C GLY A 28 7.04 -7.22 0.34
N PRO A 29 7.23 -8.55 0.49
CA PRO A 29 6.27 -9.54 0.02
C PRO A 29 4.97 -9.53 0.84
N PHE A 30 3.84 -9.76 0.16
CA PHE A 30 2.56 -9.99 0.81
C PHE A 30 2.41 -11.47 1.19
N ASN A 31 2.67 -11.80 2.46
CA ASN A 31 2.55 -13.15 3.01
C ASN A 31 1.47 -13.19 4.09
N PRO A 32 0.18 -13.28 3.73
CA PRO A 32 -0.90 -13.38 4.71
C PRO A 32 -0.94 -14.78 5.35
N PRO A 33 -1.40 -14.90 6.60
CA PRO A 33 -1.54 -16.21 7.26
C PRO A 33 -2.69 -17.05 6.69
N TYR A 34 -3.70 -16.43 6.05
CA TYR A 34 -4.89 -17.10 5.52
C TYR A 34 -5.31 -16.55 4.16
N GLY A 35 -6.37 -17.11 3.58
CA GLY A 35 -7.11 -16.51 2.46
C GLY A 35 -6.44 -16.55 1.08
N LEU A 36 -5.13 -16.80 1.00
CA LEU A 36 -4.43 -16.91 -0.27
C LEU A 36 -5.01 -18.05 -1.12
N GLY A 37 -5.32 -17.77 -2.39
CA GLY A 37 -5.91 -18.74 -3.33
C GLY A 37 -7.42 -18.99 -3.19
N THR A 38 -8.07 -18.44 -2.16
CA THR A 38 -9.53 -18.59 -1.96
C THR A 38 -10.35 -17.85 -3.02
N LEU A 39 -11.62 -18.26 -3.20
CA LEU A 39 -12.55 -17.62 -4.12
C LEU A 39 -12.84 -16.17 -3.69
N GLU A 40 -12.94 -15.93 -2.40
CA GLU A 40 -13.19 -14.64 -1.78
C GLU A 40 -12.03 -13.67 -2.03
N ALA A 41 -10.78 -14.15 -1.89
CA ALA A 41 -9.59 -13.36 -2.22
C ALA A 41 -9.55 -12.98 -3.71
N ARG A 42 -9.95 -13.90 -4.60
CA ARG A 42 -10.03 -13.63 -6.04
C ARG A 42 -11.10 -12.60 -6.37
N ARG A 43 -12.31 -12.74 -5.80
CA ARG A 43 -13.40 -11.78 -5.96
C ARG A 43 -13.02 -10.40 -5.46
N LEU A 44 -12.41 -10.31 -4.27
CA LEU A 44 -11.94 -9.04 -3.72
C LEU A 44 -10.93 -8.37 -4.66
N LYS A 45 -9.97 -9.14 -5.21
CA LYS A 45 -9.02 -8.64 -6.21
C LYS A 45 -9.74 -8.08 -7.43
N GLU A 46 -10.65 -8.84 -8.03
CA GLU A 46 -11.40 -8.42 -9.23
C GLU A 46 -12.24 -7.16 -8.99
N GLU A 47 -12.87 -7.06 -7.83
CA GLU A 47 -13.65 -5.88 -7.45
C GLU A 47 -12.79 -4.63 -7.27
N VAL A 48 -11.63 -4.76 -6.62
CA VAL A 48 -10.67 -3.66 -6.46
C VAL A 48 -10.16 -3.21 -7.83
N LEU A 49 -9.75 -4.14 -8.69
CA LEU A 49 -9.29 -3.80 -10.04
C LEU A 49 -10.39 -3.12 -10.87
N ARG A 50 -11.63 -3.61 -10.80
CA ARG A 50 -12.79 -3.01 -11.48
C ARG A 50 -13.13 -1.62 -10.96
N HIS A 51 -12.91 -1.36 -9.66
CA HIS A 51 -13.11 -0.03 -9.10
C HIS A 51 -12.04 0.94 -9.61
N LEU A 52 -10.76 0.52 -9.55
CA LEU A 52 -9.63 1.34 -9.99
C LEU A 52 -9.65 1.60 -11.50
N SER A 53 -10.13 0.67 -12.32
CA SER A 53 -10.26 0.89 -13.77
C SER A 53 -11.28 1.99 -14.12
N LYS A 54 -12.23 2.28 -13.25
CA LYS A 54 -13.24 3.35 -13.44
C LYS A 54 -12.81 4.69 -12.86
N GLN A 55 -12.15 4.68 -11.71
CA GLN A 55 -11.81 5.88 -10.94
C GLN A 55 -10.43 6.45 -11.28
N GLY A 56 -9.54 5.63 -11.85
CA GLY A 56 -8.15 6.00 -12.09
C GLY A 56 -7.30 5.91 -10.81
N THR A 57 -6.64 7.00 -10.45
CA THR A 57 -5.77 7.07 -9.26
C THR A 57 -6.59 7.33 -8.00
N VAL A 58 -6.49 6.45 -7.00
CA VAL A 58 -7.25 6.52 -5.75
C VAL A 58 -6.33 6.46 -4.55
N ASP A 59 -6.63 7.26 -3.52
CA ASP A 59 -5.95 7.17 -2.21
C ASP A 59 -6.17 5.79 -1.58
N MET A 60 -5.11 5.16 -1.07
CA MET A 60 -5.18 3.80 -0.52
C MET A 60 -6.04 3.72 0.74
N GLY A 61 -6.11 4.79 1.53
CA GLY A 61 -6.95 4.88 2.72
C GLY A 61 -8.44 4.97 2.36
N ALA A 62 -8.77 5.84 1.39
CA ALA A 62 -10.11 5.96 0.84
C ALA A 62 -10.57 4.64 0.18
N LEU A 63 -9.68 3.98 -0.56
CA LEU A 63 -9.97 2.69 -1.18
C LEU A 63 -10.38 1.61 -0.17
N ARG A 64 -9.85 1.64 1.06
CA ARG A 64 -10.28 0.69 2.11
C ARG A 64 -11.74 0.84 2.49
N GLN A 65 -12.32 2.02 2.32
CA GLN A 65 -13.72 2.30 2.69
C GLN A 65 -14.69 1.90 1.59
N VAL A 66 -14.24 1.89 0.33
CA VAL A 66 -15.06 1.48 -0.81
C VAL A 66 -15.53 0.04 -0.62
N ASN A 67 -16.86 -0.18 -0.62
CA ASN A 67 -17.48 -1.50 -0.45
C ASN A 67 -16.89 -2.32 0.71
N SER A 68 -16.44 -1.63 1.76
CA SER A 68 -15.76 -2.23 2.91
C SER A 68 -14.56 -3.10 2.54
N PHE A 69 -13.82 -2.77 1.46
CA PHE A 69 -12.67 -3.55 0.99
C PHE A 69 -11.64 -3.80 2.09
N GLY A 70 -11.35 -2.80 2.93
CA GLY A 70 -10.41 -2.95 4.03
C GLY A 70 -10.87 -3.95 5.10
N ALA A 71 -12.16 -3.96 5.44
CA ALA A 71 -12.71 -4.91 6.40
C ALA A 71 -12.73 -6.34 5.83
N ARG A 72 -13.16 -6.47 4.56
CA ARG A 72 -13.16 -7.76 3.84
C ARG A 72 -11.75 -8.32 3.68
N PHE A 73 -10.79 -7.48 3.34
CA PHE A 73 -9.38 -7.82 3.30
C PHE A 73 -8.89 -8.37 4.64
N ASN A 74 -9.15 -7.65 5.74
CA ASN A 74 -8.72 -8.08 7.07
C ASN A 74 -9.38 -9.42 7.47
N SER A 75 -10.66 -9.61 7.13
CA SER A 75 -11.40 -10.84 7.40
C SER A 75 -10.84 -12.03 6.61
N ILE A 76 -10.62 -11.86 5.30
CA ILE A 76 -10.14 -12.93 4.40
C ILE A 76 -8.71 -13.37 4.73
N PHE A 77 -7.80 -12.40 4.87
CA PHE A 77 -6.36 -12.71 4.94
C PHE A 77 -5.82 -12.84 6.37
N PHE A 78 -6.49 -12.26 7.35
CA PHE A 78 -6.01 -12.20 8.74
C PHE A 78 -7.04 -12.64 9.77
N GLN A 79 -8.31 -12.87 9.39
CA GLN A 79 -9.42 -13.18 10.30
C GLN A 79 -9.53 -12.20 11.47
N ARG A 80 -9.22 -10.93 11.22
CA ARG A 80 -9.24 -9.85 12.22
C ARG A 80 -10.11 -8.69 11.77
N SER A 81 -10.60 -7.91 12.73
CA SER A 81 -11.35 -6.68 12.43
C SER A 81 -10.44 -5.57 11.91
N LYS A 82 -9.22 -5.45 12.46
CA LYS A 82 -8.25 -4.41 12.10
C LYS A 82 -6.83 -4.96 12.01
N VAL A 83 -6.12 -4.58 10.95
CA VAL A 83 -4.70 -4.86 10.72
C VAL A 83 -4.05 -3.56 10.24
N ASN A 84 -2.96 -3.14 10.89
CA ASN A 84 -2.26 -1.88 10.61
C ASN A 84 -0.73 -2.06 10.61
N ASP A 85 -0.25 -2.92 9.72
CA ASP A 85 1.16 -3.34 9.61
C ASP A 85 1.73 -3.10 8.19
N GLY A 86 1.01 -2.37 7.34
CA GLY A 86 1.35 -2.16 5.94
C GLY A 86 0.96 -3.31 4.99
N SER A 87 0.36 -4.40 5.49
CA SER A 87 -0.09 -5.54 4.66
C SER A 87 -1.02 -5.14 3.52
N TRP A 88 -1.88 -4.15 3.73
CA TRP A 88 -2.74 -3.60 2.68
C TRP A 88 -1.96 -3.07 1.48
N LYS A 89 -0.92 -2.27 1.76
CA LYS A 89 -0.06 -1.69 0.74
C LYS A 89 0.74 -2.79 0.02
N ARG A 90 1.28 -3.75 0.78
CA ARG A 90 1.97 -4.93 0.21
C ARG A 90 1.05 -5.73 -0.71
N TRP A 91 -0.19 -5.95 -0.30
CA TRP A 91 -1.17 -6.66 -1.11
C TRP A 91 -1.46 -5.91 -2.42
N LEU A 92 -1.79 -4.62 -2.36
CA LEU A 92 -2.04 -3.82 -3.56
C LEU A 92 -0.85 -3.79 -4.50
N ALA A 93 0.37 -3.66 -3.96
CA ALA A 93 1.60 -3.68 -4.75
C ALA A 93 1.88 -5.05 -5.38
N SER A 94 1.39 -6.15 -4.78
CA SER A 94 1.50 -7.50 -5.33
C SER A 94 0.52 -7.81 -6.46
N LEU A 95 -0.51 -6.98 -6.67
CA LEU A 95 -1.52 -7.23 -7.70
C LEU A 95 -0.98 -6.86 -9.09
N PRO A 96 -1.26 -7.68 -10.12
CA PRO A 96 -0.88 -7.34 -11.48
C PRO A 96 -1.61 -6.08 -11.95
N ASN A 97 -0.94 -5.29 -12.79
CA ASN A 97 -1.46 -4.08 -13.43
C ASN A 97 -1.81 -2.95 -12.46
N LEU A 98 -1.33 -3.01 -11.21
CA LEU A 98 -1.41 -1.91 -10.26
C LEU A 98 -0.03 -1.31 -9.99
N GLU A 99 -0.03 0.00 -9.78
CA GLU A 99 1.14 0.76 -9.33
C GLU A 99 0.76 1.55 -8.10
N VAL A 100 1.57 1.41 -7.05
CA VAL A 100 1.50 2.24 -5.86
C VAL A 100 2.31 3.52 -6.12
N VAL A 101 1.64 4.66 -6.09
CA VAL A 101 2.21 5.96 -6.44
C VAL A 101 2.16 6.93 -5.27
N LEU A 102 3.03 7.92 -5.34
CA LEU A 102 2.97 9.08 -4.48
C LEU A 102 1.82 9.97 -4.92
N ASP A 103 0.89 10.29 -4.01
CA ASP A 103 -0.03 11.39 -4.25
C ASP A 103 0.68 12.71 -3.88
N PRO A 104 0.98 13.60 -4.85
CA PRO A 104 1.64 14.87 -4.57
C PRO A 104 0.83 15.75 -3.60
N ARG A 105 -0.48 15.54 -3.47
CA ARG A 105 -1.34 16.25 -2.49
C ARG A 105 -1.07 15.83 -1.05
N HIS A 106 -0.54 14.62 -0.85
CA HIS A 106 -0.30 14.01 0.46
C HIS A 106 1.20 13.80 0.76
N ALA A 107 2.07 14.03 -0.22
CA ALA A 107 3.53 13.91 -0.11
C ALA A 107 4.17 14.60 1.12
N PRO A 108 3.81 15.86 1.49
CA PRO A 108 4.44 16.53 2.65
C PRO A 108 4.06 15.90 4.00
N PHE A 109 2.92 15.21 4.10
CA PHE A 109 2.44 14.62 5.35
C PHE A 109 2.94 13.19 5.57
N HIS A 110 3.36 12.51 4.49
CA HIS A 110 3.72 11.09 4.52
C HIS A 110 5.20 10.83 4.20
N ARG A 111 6.07 11.83 4.34
CA ARG A 111 7.54 11.68 4.12
C ARG A 111 7.88 10.99 2.80
N ASN A 112 7.21 11.37 1.71
CA ASN A 112 7.38 10.73 0.39
C ASN A 112 7.10 9.21 0.37
N CYS A 113 6.17 8.73 1.19
CA CYS A 113 5.67 7.35 1.08
C CYS A 113 4.49 7.26 0.10
N PRO A 114 4.43 6.23 -0.77
CA PRO A 114 3.28 6.00 -1.64
C PRO A 114 1.97 5.91 -0.85
N THR A 115 1.02 6.78 -1.20
CA THR A 115 -0.29 6.91 -0.56
C THR A 115 -1.45 6.59 -1.50
N ALA A 116 -1.21 6.52 -2.81
CA ALA A 116 -2.24 6.25 -3.80
C ALA A 116 -1.91 5.01 -4.64
N VAL A 117 -2.94 4.46 -5.29
CA VAL A 117 -2.83 3.32 -6.21
C VAL A 117 -3.57 3.65 -7.50
N ARG A 118 -3.03 3.20 -8.62
CA ARG A 118 -3.66 3.35 -9.95
C ARG A 118 -3.45 2.11 -10.80
N MET A 119 -4.29 1.94 -11.81
CA MET A 119 -4.07 0.96 -12.88
C MET A 119 -2.90 1.42 -13.75
N VAL A 120 -2.04 0.48 -14.14
CA VAL A 120 -1.05 0.68 -15.19
C VAL A 120 -1.68 0.20 -16.50
N ALA A 121 -1.72 1.06 -17.51
CA ALA A 121 -2.16 0.66 -18.83
C ALA A 121 -1.21 -0.41 -19.38
N ILE A 122 -1.78 -1.49 -19.93
CA ILE A 122 -1.06 -2.54 -20.65
C ILE A 122 -0.79 -2.07 -22.06
#